data_AF-A0A2V2AVJ9-F1
#
_entry.id   AF-A0A2V2AVJ9-F1
#
_cell.length_a   1.000
_cell.length_b   1.000
_cell.length_c   1.000
_cell.angle_alpha   90.00
_cell.angle_beta   90.00
_cell.angle_gamma   90.00
#
_symmetry.space_group_name_H-M   'P 1'
#
loop_
_entity.id
_entity.type
_entity.pdbx_description
1 polymer ?
#
loop_
_entity_poly.entity_id
_entity_poly.type
_entity_poly.pdbx_seq_one_letter_code
_entity_poly.pdbx_strand_id
1 'polypeptide(L)'
;MYKRSGFLALTTVGVVLCTAGLAPSVSQAAGSADGGSGSYAETHGLTVDDIGHINALNEKALTAGRPDDPTGGLPPSATESHGASTSADDRVTPPAEPLGSMPDAYRARGDRAATGISNYIRKWQQTYSHRDGRPQQMTQAQREQLSYGCVGVTWVNSGPYPTNKLAFASFDEDRYKDALENTGPRPGETRAEFEGRIAKQSFDETKGFDRARDVASVMNKALENAHDEGTYLSNLKAELTKKDDALAGEDSRSNFYSALRNTPSFKDRNGGNLDPSTMKAVIYSKHFWSGQDPRASFDKRKYGDPEAFRPDRNTGLVDMSKDRNTSRSPAKPGESYVNFDYGWFGDQKETAPDNTIWTHANHYHSPGGAMGPMQVYESKFRSWSSGYTDFDRGTYVVTFIPKSWNTAPAKVKQGWP
;
A
#
# COMPACT_ATOMS: atom_id res chain seq x y z
N MET A 1 -72.53 -62.68 8.41
CA MET A 1 -71.86 -62.06 9.57
C MET A 1 -70.96 -60.94 9.05
N TYR A 2 -71.17 -59.71 9.56
CA TYR A 2 -70.37 -58.46 9.60
C TYR A 2 -69.11 -58.29 8.73
N LYS A 3 -68.67 -57.10 8.28
CA LYS A 3 -69.22 -55.77 7.89
C LYS A 3 -67.96 -54.96 7.47
N ARG A 4 -68.07 -54.13 6.42
CA ARG A 4 -67.36 -52.86 6.13
C ARG A 4 -65.87 -52.82 5.69
N SER A 5 -65.73 -52.17 4.52
CA SER A 5 -64.70 -51.23 4.06
C SER A 5 -63.96 -50.41 5.13
N GLY A 6 -62.65 -50.23 4.92
CA GLY A 6 -61.82 -49.21 5.55
C GLY A 6 -60.65 -48.81 4.65
N PHE A 7 -60.66 -47.56 4.17
CA PHE A 7 -59.50 -46.83 3.69
C PHE A 7 -58.43 -46.79 4.78
N LEU A 8 -57.15 -47.04 4.44
CA LEU A 8 -56.01 -46.65 5.28
C LEU A 8 -54.90 -46.04 4.43
N ALA A 9 -54.44 -44.91 4.94
CA ALA A 9 -53.49 -43.99 4.35
C ALA A 9 -52.06 -44.54 4.32
N LEU A 10 -51.30 -44.03 3.34
CA LEU A 10 -49.85 -44.17 3.22
C LEU A 10 -49.13 -43.60 4.46
N THR A 11 -48.34 -44.43 5.12
CA THR A 11 -47.26 -44.02 6.03
C THR A 11 -45.92 -44.51 5.47
N THR A 12 -45.38 -43.78 4.51
CA THR A 12 -43.96 -43.86 4.16
C THR A 12 -43.14 -43.17 5.24
N VAL A 13 -42.46 -43.95 6.06
CA VAL A 13 -41.42 -43.47 6.99
C VAL A 13 -40.25 -42.95 6.16
N GLY A 14 -39.89 -41.70 6.42
CA GLY A 14 -38.87 -40.97 5.69
C GLY A 14 -37.45 -41.45 5.97
N VAL A 15 -36.64 -41.39 4.92
CA VAL A 15 -35.24 -41.02 5.04
C VAL A 15 -35.12 -39.69 4.32
N VAL A 16 -35.26 -38.60 5.08
CA VAL A 16 -34.76 -37.31 4.64
C VAL A 16 -33.25 -37.39 4.81
N LEU A 17 -32.55 -37.75 3.73
CA LEU A 17 -31.16 -37.38 3.60
C LEU A 17 -31.14 -35.86 3.50
N CYS A 18 -30.98 -35.20 4.65
CA CYS A 18 -30.55 -33.82 4.71
C CYS A 18 -29.18 -33.77 4.05
N THR A 19 -29.17 -33.54 2.74
CA THR A 19 -28.04 -32.89 2.09
C THR A 19 -27.94 -31.53 2.76
N ALA A 20 -27.13 -31.46 3.82
CA ALA A 20 -26.63 -30.21 4.34
C ALA A 20 -25.83 -29.60 3.20
N GLY A 21 -26.51 -28.80 2.38
CA GLY A 21 -25.87 -27.84 1.52
C GLY A 21 -25.00 -26.99 2.42
N LEU A 22 -23.69 -27.19 2.35
CA LEU A 22 -22.71 -26.25 2.86
C LEU A 22 -23.00 -24.95 2.13
N ALA A 23 -23.77 -24.06 2.75
CA ALA A 23 -23.88 -22.69 2.30
C ALA A 23 -22.44 -22.13 2.31
N PRO A 24 -21.89 -21.71 1.17
CA PRO A 24 -20.55 -21.15 1.14
C PRO A 24 -20.58 -19.83 1.93
N SER A 25 -20.06 -19.84 3.15
CA SER A 25 -19.90 -18.63 3.96
C SER A 25 -18.85 -17.73 3.32
N VAL A 26 -19.24 -16.58 2.78
CA VAL A 26 -18.28 -15.58 2.28
C VAL A 26 -17.44 -15.12 3.46
N SER A 27 -16.12 -15.30 3.42
CA SER A 27 -15.25 -14.83 4.51
C SER A 27 -15.20 -13.30 4.47
N GLN A 28 -15.64 -12.65 5.55
CA GLN A 28 -15.75 -11.20 5.67
C GLN A 28 -14.76 -10.61 6.68
N ALA A 29 -13.76 -11.39 7.13
CA ALA A 29 -12.70 -10.95 8.04
C ALA A 29 -12.09 -9.59 7.64
N ALA A 30 -11.90 -9.40 6.33
CA ALA A 30 -11.38 -8.18 5.75
C ALA A 30 -12.43 -7.39 4.94
N GLY A 31 -13.71 -7.76 5.01
CA GLY A 31 -14.80 -7.06 4.34
C GLY A 31 -15.32 -5.89 5.19
N SER A 32 -15.46 -4.71 4.60
CA SER A 32 -16.10 -3.57 5.27
C SER A 32 -17.60 -3.81 5.45
N ALA A 33 -18.17 -3.35 6.57
CA ALA A 33 -19.61 -3.45 6.83
C ALA A 33 -20.47 -2.66 5.83
N ASP A 34 -19.89 -1.67 5.15
CA ASP A 34 -20.56 -0.79 4.18
C ASP A 34 -20.45 -1.25 2.71
N GLY A 35 -20.25 -2.55 2.46
CA GLY A 35 -20.15 -3.08 1.10
C GLY A 35 -18.77 -2.86 0.47
N GLY A 36 -17.72 -3.30 1.18
CA GLY A 36 -16.33 -3.19 0.71
C GLY A 36 -16.10 -3.85 -0.66
N SER A 37 -15.13 -3.30 -1.38
CA SER A 37 -14.51 -3.89 -2.58
C SER A 37 -14.16 -5.35 -2.30
N GLY A 38 -14.41 -6.22 -3.29
CA GLY A 38 -13.97 -7.62 -3.25
C GLY A 38 -12.45 -7.75 -3.14
N SER A 39 -11.94 -8.96 -3.37
CA SER A 39 -10.48 -9.12 -3.43
C SER A 39 -9.87 -8.31 -4.57
N TYR A 40 -8.58 -8.05 -4.45
CA TYR A 40 -7.79 -7.45 -5.53
C TYR A 40 -7.91 -8.28 -6.80
N ALA A 41 -7.83 -9.61 -6.65
CA ALA A 41 -7.99 -10.56 -7.74
C ALA A 41 -9.36 -10.41 -8.43
N GLU A 42 -10.46 -10.38 -7.69
CA GLU A 42 -11.81 -10.18 -8.23
C GLU A 42 -11.97 -8.84 -8.93
N THR A 43 -11.42 -7.77 -8.32
CA THR A 43 -11.57 -6.40 -8.83
C THR A 43 -10.85 -6.19 -10.16
N HIS A 44 -9.71 -6.86 -10.35
CA HIS A 44 -8.86 -6.72 -11.54
C HIS A 44 -8.91 -7.94 -12.47
N GLY A 45 -9.76 -8.92 -12.18
CA GLY A 45 -9.92 -10.14 -13.00
C GLY A 45 -8.68 -11.03 -13.04
N LEU A 46 -7.92 -11.09 -11.94
CA LEU A 46 -6.67 -11.84 -11.84
C LEU A 46 -6.93 -13.29 -11.45
N THR A 47 -6.17 -14.21 -12.05
CA THR A 47 -6.17 -15.63 -11.72
C THR A 47 -5.27 -15.93 -10.51
N VAL A 48 -5.37 -17.16 -9.97
CA VAL A 48 -4.49 -17.60 -8.88
C VAL A 48 -3.00 -17.54 -9.29
N ASP A 49 -2.70 -17.89 -10.54
CA ASP A 49 -1.34 -17.87 -11.08
C ASP A 49 -0.81 -16.43 -11.20
N ASP A 50 -1.65 -15.49 -11.65
CA ASP A 50 -1.32 -14.06 -11.69
C ASP A 50 -0.93 -13.54 -10.30
N ILE A 51 -1.71 -13.87 -9.27
CA ILE A 51 -1.42 -13.51 -7.89
C ILE A 51 -0.11 -14.15 -7.41
N GLY A 52 0.14 -15.40 -7.78
CA GLY A 52 1.40 -16.09 -7.50
C GLY A 52 2.61 -15.35 -8.08
N HIS A 53 2.52 -14.92 -9.34
CA HIS A 53 3.58 -14.14 -10.00
C HIS A 53 3.77 -12.76 -9.38
N ILE A 54 2.67 -12.04 -9.06
CA ILE A 54 2.72 -10.73 -8.39
C ILE A 54 3.44 -10.86 -7.04
N ASN A 55 3.02 -11.80 -6.19
CA ASN A 55 3.59 -11.97 -4.86
C ASN A 55 5.08 -12.35 -4.93
N ALA A 56 5.46 -13.28 -5.81
CA ALA A 56 6.85 -13.69 -5.99
C ALA A 56 7.75 -12.53 -6.46
N LEU A 57 7.26 -11.68 -7.36
CA LEU A 57 8.00 -10.52 -7.84
C LEU A 57 8.12 -9.43 -6.77
N ASN A 58 7.06 -9.19 -6.02
CA ASN A 58 7.02 -8.23 -4.91
C ASN A 58 8.00 -8.61 -3.78
N GLU A 59 8.12 -9.90 -3.47
CA GLU A 59 9.12 -10.41 -2.53
C GLU A 59 10.55 -10.22 -3.05
N LYS A 60 10.80 -10.46 -4.35
CA LYS A 60 12.11 -10.25 -4.99
C LYS A 60 12.50 -8.76 -5.03
N ALA A 61 11.55 -7.85 -5.26
CA ALA A 61 11.81 -6.42 -5.34
C ALA A 61 12.40 -5.86 -4.03
N LEU A 62 11.95 -6.39 -2.88
CA LEU A 62 12.53 -6.05 -1.57
C LEU A 62 14.03 -6.36 -1.50
N THR A 63 14.46 -7.49 -2.06
CA THR A 63 15.88 -7.90 -2.07
C THR A 63 16.70 -7.00 -2.99
N ALA A 64 16.19 -6.72 -4.20
CA ALA A 64 16.84 -5.85 -5.18
C ALA A 64 16.95 -4.38 -4.71
N GLY A 65 16.06 -3.94 -3.82
CA GLY A 65 16.05 -2.59 -3.25
C GLY A 65 16.97 -2.37 -2.04
N ARG A 66 17.71 -3.39 -1.57
CA ARG A 66 18.57 -3.27 -0.37
C ARG A 66 19.90 -2.56 -0.70
N PRO A 67 20.32 -1.54 0.08
CA PRO A 67 21.59 -0.84 -0.14
C PRO A 67 22.86 -1.67 0.10
N ASP A 68 22.77 -2.79 0.83
CA ASP A 68 23.91 -3.58 1.29
C ASP A 68 24.33 -4.71 0.32
N ASP A 69 23.79 -4.74 -0.90
CA ASP A 69 24.30 -5.64 -1.94
C ASP A 69 25.59 -5.03 -2.53
N PRO A 70 26.77 -5.69 -2.41
CA PRO A 70 28.04 -5.18 -2.96
C PRO A 70 28.01 -5.06 -4.48
N THR A 71 26.96 -5.55 -5.14
CA THR A 71 26.60 -5.13 -6.49
C THR A 71 25.79 -3.82 -6.46
N GLY A 72 26.48 -2.71 -6.23
CA GLY A 72 26.07 -1.40 -6.76
C GLY A 72 26.11 -1.35 -8.30
N GLY A 73 25.93 -2.49 -8.95
CA GLY A 73 25.83 -2.67 -10.38
C GLY A 73 24.38 -2.53 -10.78
N LEU A 74 24.17 -1.82 -11.87
CA LEU A 74 22.95 -1.92 -12.67
C LEU A 74 22.45 -3.38 -12.66
N PRO A 75 21.13 -3.62 -12.50
CA PRO A 75 20.57 -4.96 -12.73
C PRO A 75 21.07 -5.44 -14.11
N PRO A 76 21.36 -6.75 -14.26
CA PRO A 76 22.09 -7.26 -15.41
C PRO A 76 21.51 -6.68 -16.70
N SER A 77 22.36 -5.92 -17.40
CA SER A 77 22.00 -5.36 -18.70
C SER A 77 21.56 -6.51 -19.59
N ALA A 78 20.42 -6.34 -20.24
CA ALA A 78 19.87 -7.23 -21.26
C ALA A 78 20.73 -7.24 -22.55
N THR A 79 22.04 -7.48 -22.41
CA THR A 79 22.99 -7.61 -23.51
C THR A 79 23.64 -9.00 -23.58
N GLU A 80 23.11 -10.00 -22.88
CA GLU A 80 23.30 -11.40 -23.30
C GLU A 80 22.13 -11.79 -24.20
N SER A 81 22.18 -11.31 -25.43
CA SER A 81 21.36 -11.82 -26.52
C SER A 81 21.85 -13.20 -26.92
N HIS A 82 21.19 -14.27 -26.47
CA HIS A 82 21.01 -15.53 -27.22
C HIS A 82 19.66 -16.14 -26.82
N GLY A 83 18.86 -16.48 -27.84
CA GLY A 83 17.43 -16.76 -27.72
C GLY A 83 17.05 -17.70 -26.59
N ALA A 84 16.19 -17.22 -25.71
CA ALA A 84 15.43 -18.03 -24.78
C ALA A 84 14.00 -17.48 -24.78
N SER A 85 13.05 -18.38 -25.00
CA SER A 85 11.62 -18.17 -24.81
C SER A 85 11.35 -17.30 -23.58
N THR A 86 11.05 -16.01 -23.77
CA THR A 86 10.47 -15.16 -22.73
C THR A 86 9.17 -15.84 -22.32
N SER A 87 9.06 -16.28 -21.07
CA SER A 87 7.79 -16.78 -20.60
C SER A 87 6.79 -15.61 -20.71
N ALA A 88 5.56 -15.89 -21.13
CA ALA A 88 4.60 -14.84 -21.44
C ALA A 88 4.40 -13.86 -20.27
N ASP A 89 4.58 -14.32 -19.02
CA ASP A 89 4.29 -13.55 -17.81
C ASP A 89 5.50 -12.81 -17.21
N ASP A 90 6.66 -12.76 -17.89
CA ASP A 90 7.82 -12.04 -17.37
C ASP A 90 7.59 -10.52 -17.26
N ARG A 91 8.22 -9.88 -16.26
CA ARG A 91 8.21 -8.42 -16.11
C ARG A 91 9.01 -7.78 -17.26
N VAL A 92 8.41 -6.79 -17.91
CA VAL A 92 9.05 -6.01 -18.98
C VAL A 92 9.25 -4.57 -18.52
N THR A 93 10.44 -4.02 -18.78
CA THR A 93 10.70 -2.58 -18.61
C THR A 93 10.08 -1.82 -19.78
N PRO A 94 9.17 -0.85 -19.57
CA PRO A 94 8.56 -0.08 -20.66
C PRO A 94 9.65 0.70 -21.43
N PRO A 95 9.50 0.93 -22.74
CA PRO A 95 10.50 1.64 -23.54
C PRO A 95 10.63 3.12 -23.13
N ALA A 96 11.69 3.76 -23.62
CA ALA A 96 11.93 5.19 -23.41
C ALA A 96 10.92 6.04 -24.19
N GLU A 97 10.22 6.93 -23.51
CA GLU A 97 9.31 7.89 -24.14
C GLU A 97 10.05 9.23 -24.39
N PRO A 98 10.00 9.82 -25.60
CA PRO A 98 10.64 11.10 -25.88
C PRO A 98 10.11 12.21 -24.96
N LEU A 99 10.99 13.12 -24.51
CA LEU A 99 10.59 14.23 -23.62
C LEU A 99 9.58 15.18 -24.28
N GLY A 100 9.59 15.32 -25.60
CA GLY A 100 8.59 16.11 -26.34
C GLY A 100 7.26 15.39 -26.59
N SER A 101 7.14 14.11 -26.24
CA SER A 101 5.91 13.34 -26.43
C SER A 101 4.89 13.70 -25.37
N MET A 102 3.76 14.26 -25.81
CA MET A 102 2.65 14.58 -24.92
C MET A 102 1.85 13.30 -24.60
N PRO A 103 1.37 13.14 -23.36
CA PRO A 103 0.45 12.07 -23.04
C PRO A 103 -0.88 12.21 -23.77
N ASP A 104 -1.49 11.06 -24.07
CA ASP A 104 -2.85 10.94 -24.55
C ASP A 104 -3.84 11.36 -23.46
N ALA A 105 -4.97 11.92 -23.89
CA ALA A 105 -5.96 12.43 -22.95
C ALA A 105 -6.68 11.32 -22.19
N TYR A 106 -6.81 11.47 -20.87
CA TYR A 106 -7.58 10.57 -20.02
C TYR A 106 -8.17 11.32 -18.83
N ARG A 107 -9.34 10.89 -18.37
CA ARG A 107 -10.10 11.55 -17.29
C ARG A 107 -10.52 10.57 -16.22
N ALA A 108 -10.79 11.10 -15.02
CA ALA A 108 -11.37 10.31 -13.96
C ALA A 108 -12.76 9.77 -14.36
N ARG A 109 -13.02 8.51 -14.00
CA ARG A 109 -14.36 7.92 -14.00
C ARG A 109 -14.75 7.68 -12.54
N GLY A 110 -15.69 8.47 -12.03
CA GLY A 110 -15.90 8.58 -10.58
C GLY A 110 -14.64 9.14 -9.92
N ASP A 111 -14.09 8.40 -8.96
CA ASP A 111 -12.99 8.84 -8.11
C ASP A 111 -11.61 8.42 -8.57
N ARG A 112 -11.50 7.77 -9.73
CA ARG A 112 -10.24 7.21 -10.21
C ARG A 112 -10.04 7.52 -11.68
N ALA A 113 -8.86 8.06 -12.02
CA ALA A 113 -8.35 8.05 -13.39
C ALA A 113 -7.37 6.88 -13.55
N ALA A 114 -7.27 6.34 -14.76
CA ALA A 114 -6.37 5.24 -15.08
C ALA A 114 -5.77 5.46 -16.46
N THR A 115 -4.51 5.06 -16.63
CA THR A 115 -3.84 5.06 -17.94
C THR A 115 -2.76 3.98 -17.98
N GLY A 116 -2.43 3.49 -19.18
CA GLY A 116 -1.30 2.56 -19.36
C GLY A 116 0.05 3.20 -18.99
N ILE A 117 1.00 2.37 -18.56
CA ILE A 117 2.32 2.81 -18.08
C ILE A 117 3.07 3.76 -19.02
N SER A 118 3.10 3.50 -20.34
CA SER A 118 3.79 4.37 -21.31
C SER A 118 3.21 5.78 -21.32
N ASN A 119 1.89 5.90 -21.28
CA ASN A 119 1.22 7.20 -21.23
C ASN A 119 1.44 7.91 -19.88
N TYR A 120 1.48 7.15 -18.78
CA TYR A 120 1.85 7.70 -17.48
C TYR A 120 3.31 8.20 -17.46
N ILE A 121 4.26 7.50 -18.09
CA ILE A 121 5.65 7.96 -18.23
C ILE A 121 5.71 9.31 -18.93
N ARG A 122 4.96 9.50 -20.03
CA ARG A 122 4.85 10.81 -20.68
C ARG A 122 4.35 11.86 -19.69
N LYS A 123 3.29 11.58 -18.92
CA LYS A 123 2.71 12.55 -17.97
C LYS A 123 3.70 12.91 -16.88
N TRP A 124 4.37 11.90 -16.34
CA TRP A 124 5.41 12.04 -15.34
C TRP A 124 6.57 12.89 -15.86
N GLN A 125 6.99 12.67 -17.10
CA GLN A 125 8.02 13.47 -17.77
C GLN A 125 7.63 14.95 -17.91
N GLN A 126 6.37 15.25 -18.22
CA GLN A 126 5.91 16.64 -18.34
C GLN A 126 5.68 17.34 -16.99
N THR A 127 5.32 16.60 -15.94
CA THR A 127 4.81 17.20 -14.70
C THR A 127 5.73 16.98 -13.51
N TYR A 128 6.27 15.78 -13.34
CA TYR A 128 6.88 15.33 -12.09
C TYR A 128 8.40 15.17 -12.19
N SER A 129 8.94 15.09 -13.41
CA SER A 129 10.36 14.83 -13.68
C SER A 129 11.31 15.97 -13.34
N HIS A 130 10.79 17.16 -13.00
CA HIS A 130 11.62 18.35 -12.93
C HIS A 130 12.70 18.19 -11.84
N ARG A 131 13.94 18.51 -12.22
CA ARG A 131 15.08 18.74 -11.34
C ARG A 131 15.52 20.19 -11.54
N ASP A 132 15.46 20.99 -10.48
CA ASP A 132 15.74 22.44 -10.53
C ASP A 132 14.92 23.16 -11.62
N GLY A 133 13.64 22.79 -11.73
CA GLY A 133 12.70 23.35 -12.69
C GLY A 133 12.86 22.88 -14.14
N ARG A 134 13.82 21.99 -14.43
CA ARG A 134 14.05 21.46 -15.79
C ARG A 134 13.46 20.06 -15.95
N PRO A 135 12.57 19.81 -16.93
CA PRO A 135 12.05 18.48 -17.19
C PRO A 135 13.13 17.53 -17.67
N GLN A 136 13.03 16.28 -17.26
CA GLN A 136 13.96 15.21 -17.60
C GLN A 136 13.19 14.00 -18.12
N GLN A 137 13.83 13.25 -19.01
CA GLN A 137 13.32 11.95 -19.41
C GLN A 137 13.43 10.98 -18.23
N MET A 138 12.44 10.08 -18.08
CA MET A 138 12.54 9.01 -17.10
C MET A 138 13.67 8.07 -17.49
N THR A 139 14.65 7.89 -16.60
CA THR A 139 15.83 7.06 -16.90
C THR A 139 15.44 5.59 -17.06
N GLN A 140 16.34 4.79 -17.64
CA GLN A 140 16.11 3.34 -17.73
C GLN A 140 15.88 2.70 -16.35
N ALA A 141 16.70 3.06 -15.36
CA ALA A 141 16.56 2.57 -13.99
C ALA A 141 15.20 2.96 -13.38
N GLN A 142 14.74 4.20 -13.59
CA GLN A 142 13.41 4.62 -13.12
C GLN A 142 12.27 3.88 -13.84
N ARG A 143 12.37 3.67 -15.16
CA ARG A 143 11.38 2.88 -15.91
C ARG A 143 11.33 1.43 -15.43
N GLU A 144 12.48 0.86 -15.11
CA GLU A 144 12.58 -0.47 -14.54
C GLU A 144 11.91 -0.53 -13.15
N GLN A 145 12.24 0.39 -12.25
CA GLN A 145 11.59 0.51 -10.94
C GLN A 145 10.07 0.67 -11.07
N LEU A 146 9.60 1.54 -11.97
CA LEU A 146 8.18 1.77 -12.21
C LEU A 146 7.45 0.49 -12.64
N SER A 147 8.11 -0.36 -13.44
CA SER A 147 7.50 -1.58 -13.98
C SER A 147 7.19 -2.67 -12.94
N TYR A 148 7.60 -2.49 -11.68
CA TYR A 148 7.24 -3.39 -10.57
C TYR A 148 5.79 -3.23 -10.08
N GLY A 149 4.99 -2.35 -10.68
CA GLY A 149 3.57 -2.22 -10.33
C GLY A 149 3.34 -1.29 -9.15
N CYS A 150 2.52 -1.72 -8.19
CA CYS A 150 2.06 -0.90 -7.05
C CYS A 150 3.22 -0.15 -6.35
N VAL A 151 4.34 -0.83 -6.08
CA VAL A 151 5.50 -0.21 -5.42
C VAL A 151 6.28 0.76 -6.33
N GLY A 152 6.22 0.57 -7.64
CA GLY A 152 7.09 1.25 -8.61
C GLY A 152 6.89 2.76 -8.67
N VAL A 153 5.65 3.23 -8.50
CA VAL A 153 5.34 4.68 -8.46
C VAL A 153 6.02 5.33 -7.27
N THR A 154 5.87 4.74 -6.08
CA THR A 154 6.51 5.22 -4.85
C THR A 154 8.02 5.17 -5.00
N TRP A 155 8.58 4.05 -5.47
CA TRP A 155 10.02 3.87 -5.64
C TRP A 155 10.65 4.96 -6.52
N VAL A 156 10.09 5.22 -7.70
CA VAL A 156 10.61 6.25 -8.61
C VAL A 156 10.48 7.66 -8.01
N ASN A 157 9.39 7.93 -7.29
CA ASN A 157 9.11 9.25 -6.77
C ASN A 157 9.91 9.60 -5.50
N SER A 158 10.22 8.60 -4.66
CA SER A 158 11.08 8.77 -3.49
C SER A 158 12.56 8.61 -3.81
N GLY A 159 12.92 7.79 -4.80
CA GLY A 159 14.30 7.45 -5.15
C GLY A 159 14.70 6.03 -4.70
N PRO A 160 14.75 5.72 -3.39
CA PRO A 160 15.00 4.38 -2.90
C PRO A 160 13.71 3.55 -2.79
N TYR A 161 13.87 2.23 -2.68
CA TYR A 161 12.76 1.32 -2.39
C TYR A 161 12.15 1.66 -1.01
N PRO A 162 10.81 1.65 -0.85
CA PRO A 162 10.17 2.05 0.39
C PRO A 162 10.53 1.12 1.56
N THR A 163 11.13 1.70 2.61
CA THR A 163 11.53 0.97 3.83
C THR A 163 10.43 0.87 4.88
N ASN A 164 9.40 1.73 4.79
CA ASN A 164 8.27 1.82 5.73
C ASN A 164 8.66 2.09 7.21
N LYS A 165 9.89 2.53 7.48
CA LYS A 165 10.42 2.63 8.87
C LYS A 165 9.70 3.64 9.75
N LEU A 166 9.29 4.79 9.19
CA LEU A 166 8.57 5.84 9.91
C LEU A 166 7.12 5.84 9.45
N ALA A 167 6.31 4.99 10.09
CA ALA A 167 4.92 4.73 9.72
C ALA A 167 3.96 5.18 10.82
N PHE A 168 2.80 5.69 10.41
CA PHE A 168 1.73 6.11 11.30
C PHE A 168 0.42 5.42 10.94
N ALA A 169 -0.42 5.19 11.95
CA ALA A 169 -1.81 4.79 11.81
C ALA A 169 -2.63 5.33 12.99
N SER A 170 -3.95 5.20 12.92
CA SER A 170 -4.85 5.47 14.04
C SER A 170 -5.73 4.25 14.30
N PHE A 171 -5.87 3.89 15.57
CA PHE A 171 -6.66 2.75 16.02
C PHE A 171 -7.49 3.16 17.24
N ASP A 172 -8.79 2.92 17.18
CA ASP A 172 -9.71 3.20 18.27
C ASP A 172 -9.79 1.99 19.21
N GLU A 173 -8.96 2.03 20.26
CA GLU A 173 -8.89 0.98 21.29
C GLU A 173 -10.21 0.80 22.05
N ASP A 174 -10.94 1.88 22.28
CA ASP A 174 -12.19 1.83 23.03
C ASP A 174 -13.29 1.19 22.17
N ARG A 175 -13.39 1.58 20.89
CA ARG A 175 -14.27 0.93 19.91
C ARG A 175 -13.93 -0.55 19.73
N TYR A 176 -12.64 -0.90 19.70
CA TYR A 176 -12.21 -2.30 19.58
C TYR A 176 -12.69 -3.13 20.78
N LYS A 177 -12.42 -2.67 22.00
CA LYS A 177 -12.83 -3.38 23.22
C LYS A 177 -14.35 -3.47 23.36
N ASP A 178 -15.05 -2.35 23.17
CA ASP A 178 -16.50 -2.29 23.21
C ASP A 178 -17.12 -3.28 22.22
N ALA A 179 -16.63 -3.30 20.97
CA ALA A 179 -17.15 -4.23 19.97
C ALA A 179 -16.84 -5.70 20.33
N LEU A 180 -15.69 -6.01 20.91
CA LEU A 180 -15.38 -7.38 21.34
C LEU A 180 -16.22 -7.86 22.53
N GLU A 181 -16.59 -6.96 23.43
CA GLU A 181 -17.36 -7.26 24.65
C GLU A 181 -18.87 -7.29 24.38
N ASN A 182 -19.35 -6.33 23.59
CA ASN A 182 -20.79 -6.06 23.42
C ASN A 182 -21.37 -6.57 22.10
N THR A 183 -20.54 -7.09 21.19
CA THR A 183 -21.00 -7.74 19.97
C THR A 183 -20.51 -9.18 19.88
N GLY A 184 -21.13 -9.98 19.00
CA GLY A 184 -20.75 -11.37 18.78
C GLY A 184 -20.41 -11.66 17.31
N PRO A 185 -19.81 -12.84 17.03
CA PRO A 185 -19.61 -13.30 15.66
C PRO A 185 -20.92 -13.31 14.86
N ARG A 186 -20.84 -12.91 13.59
CA ARG A 186 -21.96 -13.04 12.64
C ARG A 186 -22.28 -14.52 12.40
N PRO A 187 -23.48 -14.88 11.90
CA PRO A 187 -23.78 -16.26 11.52
C PRO A 187 -22.74 -16.82 10.54
N GLY A 188 -22.09 -17.92 10.92
CA GLY A 188 -21.04 -18.57 10.11
C GLY A 188 -19.64 -17.96 10.25
N GLU A 189 -19.47 -16.92 11.08
CA GLU A 189 -18.18 -16.29 11.37
C GLU A 189 -17.48 -17.01 12.52
N THR A 190 -16.20 -17.34 12.34
CA THR A 190 -15.39 -17.92 13.43
C THR A 190 -14.99 -16.84 14.44
N ARG A 191 -14.55 -17.22 15.64
CA ARG A 191 -14.06 -16.24 16.63
C ARG A 191 -12.85 -15.45 16.11
N ALA A 192 -11.90 -16.11 15.45
CA ALA A 192 -10.74 -15.44 14.87
C ALA A 192 -11.11 -14.47 13.74
N GLU A 193 -12.09 -14.85 12.91
CA GLU A 193 -12.64 -13.98 11.87
C GLU A 193 -13.33 -12.75 12.45
N PHE A 194 -14.13 -12.93 13.49
CA PHE A 194 -14.76 -11.85 14.24
C PHE A 194 -13.72 -10.87 14.81
N GLU A 195 -12.72 -11.37 15.52
CA GLU A 195 -11.68 -10.53 16.14
C GLU A 195 -10.84 -9.79 15.09
N GLY A 196 -10.44 -10.48 14.02
CA GLY A 196 -9.70 -9.86 12.90
C GLY A 196 -10.50 -8.75 12.21
N ARG A 197 -11.80 -8.98 11.98
CA ARG A 197 -12.69 -7.97 11.40
C ARG A 197 -12.88 -6.77 12.31
N ILE A 198 -13.12 -6.99 13.61
CA ILE A 198 -13.29 -5.90 14.57
C ILE A 198 -12.00 -5.07 14.65
N ALA A 199 -10.82 -5.70 14.68
CA ALA A 199 -9.55 -4.98 14.60
C ALA A 199 -9.44 -4.14 13.33
N LYS A 200 -9.69 -4.72 12.14
CA LYS A 200 -9.69 -3.95 10.87
C LYS A 200 -10.61 -2.73 10.94
N GLN A 201 -11.83 -2.91 11.45
CA GLN A 201 -12.84 -1.85 11.52
C GLN A 201 -12.51 -0.75 12.54
N SER A 202 -11.66 -1.04 13.52
CA SER A 202 -11.18 -0.07 14.52
C SER A 202 -10.02 0.80 14.02
N PHE A 203 -9.42 0.49 12.87
CA PHE A 203 -8.51 1.44 12.21
C PHE A 203 -9.29 2.59 11.57
N ASP A 204 -8.73 3.80 11.68
CA ASP A 204 -9.22 5.00 11.01
C ASP A 204 -8.11 5.56 10.10
N GLU A 205 -8.23 5.25 8.81
CA GLU A 205 -7.24 5.65 7.81
C GLU A 205 -7.17 7.17 7.63
N THR A 206 -8.27 7.89 7.83
CA THR A 206 -8.28 9.36 7.73
C THR A 206 -7.46 9.95 8.87
N LYS A 207 -7.71 9.53 10.11
CA LYS A 207 -6.91 9.98 11.27
C LYS A 207 -5.45 9.57 11.17
N GLY A 208 -5.17 8.37 10.65
CA GLY A 208 -3.80 7.91 10.39
C GLY A 208 -3.06 8.80 9.37
N PHE A 209 -3.76 9.17 8.28
CA PHE A 209 -3.22 10.08 7.28
C PHE A 209 -3.00 11.49 7.84
N ASP A 210 -3.99 12.05 8.53
CA ASP A 210 -3.88 13.37 9.15
C ASP A 210 -2.73 13.43 10.16
N ARG A 211 -2.54 12.37 10.96
CA ARG A 211 -1.38 12.25 11.85
C ARG A 211 -0.06 12.34 11.09
N ALA A 212 0.08 11.61 9.98
CA ALA A 212 1.29 11.67 9.17
C ALA A 212 1.50 13.07 8.53
N ARG A 213 0.42 13.75 8.11
CA ARG A 213 0.48 15.13 7.59
C ARG A 213 0.94 16.12 8.65
N ASP A 214 0.40 16.04 9.87
CA ASP A 214 0.77 16.91 10.97
C ASP A 214 2.25 16.75 11.32
N VAL A 215 2.72 15.51 11.40
CA VAL A 215 4.13 15.20 11.66
C VAL A 215 5.02 15.69 10.53
N ALA A 216 4.67 15.42 9.27
CA ALA A 216 5.43 15.91 8.12
C ALA A 216 5.47 17.44 8.07
N SER A 217 4.40 18.12 8.46
CA SER A 217 4.39 19.58 8.57
C SER A 217 5.34 20.10 9.64
N VAL A 218 5.42 19.44 10.81
CA VAL A 218 6.38 19.79 11.87
C VAL A 218 7.81 19.55 11.40
N MET A 219 8.07 18.42 10.75
CA MET A 219 9.40 18.11 10.17
C MET A 219 9.81 19.14 9.12
N ASN A 220 8.91 19.51 8.20
CA ASN A 220 9.17 20.52 7.18
C ASN A 220 9.46 21.91 7.78
N LYS A 221 8.75 22.29 8.85
CA LYS A 221 9.03 23.52 9.58
C LYS A 221 10.40 23.49 10.25
N ALA A 222 10.76 22.37 10.87
CA ALA A 222 12.03 22.22 11.59
C ALA A 222 13.26 22.30 10.66
N LEU A 223 13.12 21.85 9.41
CA LEU A 223 14.20 21.88 8.42
C LEU A 223 14.33 23.20 7.67
N GLU A 224 13.32 24.10 7.70
CA GLU A 224 13.23 25.25 6.78
C GLU A 224 14.47 26.16 6.77
N ASN A 225 15.06 26.40 7.94
CA ASN A 225 16.26 27.22 8.13
C ASN A 225 17.40 26.45 8.83
N ALA A 226 17.39 25.12 8.77
CA ALA A 226 18.42 24.28 9.38
C ALA A 226 19.43 23.81 8.32
N HIS A 227 20.69 24.21 8.49
CA HIS A 227 21.79 23.88 7.56
C HIS A 227 22.67 22.71 8.03
N ASP A 228 22.31 22.09 9.16
CA ASP A 228 22.93 20.89 9.71
C ASP A 228 21.89 20.05 10.49
N GLU A 229 22.15 18.74 10.62
CA GLU A 229 21.22 17.82 11.30
C GLU A 229 21.01 18.19 12.78
N GLY A 230 22.02 18.72 13.47
CA GLY A 230 21.92 19.12 14.87
C GLY A 230 20.89 20.22 15.07
N THR A 231 20.98 21.29 14.27
CA THR A 231 19.99 22.39 14.25
C THR A 231 18.58 21.88 13.91
N TYR A 232 18.46 21.01 12.90
CA TYR A 232 17.17 20.40 12.55
C TYR A 232 16.54 19.64 13.72
N LEU A 233 17.31 18.76 14.39
CA LEU A 233 16.82 17.97 15.52
C LEU A 233 16.43 18.86 16.71
N SER A 234 17.20 19.91 16.98
CA SER A 234 16.86 20.91 18.00
C SER A 234 15.54 21.62 17.69
N ASN A 235 15.35 22.09 16.45
CA ASN A 235 14.11 22.73 16.02
C ASN A 235 12.91 21.78 16.10
N LEU A 236 13.08 20.54 15.63
CA LEU A 236 12.04 19.51 15.65
C LEU A 236 11.60 19.23 17.09
N LYS A 237 12.55 19.00 17.99
CA LYS A 237 12.24 18.75 19.40
C LYS A 237 11.55 19.94 20.07
N ALA A 238 11.98 21.17 19.76
CA ALA A 238 11.34 22.37 20.30
C ALA A 238 9.88 22.51 19.84
N GLU A 239 9.59 22.25 18.56
CA GLU A 239 8.23 22.31 18.02
C GLU A 239 7.32 21.21 18.58
N LEU A 240 7.83 19.99 18.77
CA LEU A 240 7.07 18.89 19.38
C LEU A 240 6.76 19.18 20.85
N THR A 241 7.75 19.62 21.63
CA THR A 241 7.55 20.00 23.05
C THR A 241 6.54 21.14 23.18
N LYS A 242 6.59 22.13 22.29
CA LYS A 242 5.61 23.24 22.28
C LYS A 242 4.18 22.75 22.05
N LYS A 243 4.01 21.68 21.29
CA LYS A 243 2.71 21.06 20.98
C LYS A 243 2.28 19.99 21.99
N ASP A 244 3.09 19.72 23.02
CA ASP A 244 2.90 18.59 23.94
C ASP A 244 2.76 17.24 23.19
N ASP A 245 3.52 17.08 22.11
CA ASP A 245 3.47 15.87 21.28
C ASP A 245 4.39 14.79 21.87
N ALA A 246 3.84 13.58 22.08
CA ALA A 246 4.57 12.44 22.64
C ALA A 246 5.83 12.05 21.83
N LEU A 247 5.88 12.38 20.53
CA LEU A 247 7.07 12.18 19.70
C LEU A 247 8.31 12.94 20.21
N ALA A 248 8.12 13.99 21.02
CA ALA A 248 9.24 14.70 21.68
C ALA A 248 10.10 13.76 22.56
N GLY A 249 9.48 12.69 23.10
CA GLY A 249 10.10 11.70 23.96
C GLY A 249 10.74 10.51 23.25
N GLU A 250 10.63 10.40 21.92
CA GLU A 250 11.22 9.30 21.16
C GLU A 250 12.76 9.22 21.33
N ASP A 251 13.30 8.00 21.27
CA ASP A 251 14.75 7.80 21.36
C ASP A 251 15.47 8.49 20.19
N SER A 252 16.67 9.05 20.44
CA SER A 252 17.47 9.74 19.42
C SER A 252 17.88 8.89 18.22
N ARG A 253 17.84 7.55 18.36
CA ARG A 253 18.10 6.56 17.31
C ARG A 253 16.83 5.92 16.76
N SER A 254 15.64 6.30 17.25
CA SER A 254 14.35 5.86 16.72
C SER A 254 14.22 6.11 15.22
N ASN A 255 13.31 5.38 14.56
CA ASN A 255 13.00 5.62 13.16
C ASN A 255 12.48 7.05 12.93
N PHE A 256 11.86 7.68 13.93
CA PHE A 256 11.39 9.07 13.88
C PHE A 256 12.54 10.07 13.76
N TYR A 257 13.44 10.14 14.76
CA TYR A 257 14.53 11.12 14.74
C TYR A 257 15.63 10.79 13.72
N SER A 258 15.76 9.52 13.32
CA SER A 258 16.75 9.12 12.32
C SER A 258 16.27 9.19 10.86
N ALA A 259 14.99 9.48 10.61
CA ALA A 259 14.41 9.42 9.26
C ALA A 259 15.15 10.26 8.22
N LEU A 260 15.53 11.51 8.56
CA LEU A 260 16.26 12.39 7.64
C LEU A 260 17.66 11.84 7.32
N ARG A 261 18.48 11.55 8.35
CA ARG A 261 19.84 11.01 8.14
C ARG A 261 19.88 9.62 7.51
N ASN A 262 18.80 8.86 7.61
CA ASN A 262 18.67 7.56 6.96
C ASN A 262 18.17 7.65 5.52
N THR A 263 17.76 8.83 5.05
CA THR A 263 17.36 9.06 3.66
C THR A 263 18.61 9.15 2.77
N PRO A 264 18.82 8.27 1.77
CA PRO A 264 20.04 8.27 0.95
C PRO A 264 20.30 9.60 0.24
N SER A 265 19.28 10.21 -0.34
CA SER A 265 19.39 11.48 -1.07
C SER A 265 19.76 12.65 -0.16
N PHE A 266 19.60 12.56 1.17
CA PHE A 266 20.09 13.59 2.08
C PHE A 266 21.62 13.67 2.10
N LYS A 267 22.32 12.54 1.94
CA LYS A 267 23.79 12.45 1.94
C LYS A 267 24.39 12.71 0.57
N ASP A 268 23.60 12.60 -0.49
CA ASP A 268 24.03 12.82 -1.87
C ASP A 268 24.36 14.31 -2.11
N ARG A 269 25.53 14.57 -2.73
CA ARG A 269 25.98 15.92 -3.11
C ARG A 269 25.01 16.62 -4.07
N ASN A 270 24.30 15.86 -4.91
CA ASN A 270 23.31 16.38 -5.86
C ASN A 270 21.88 16.39 -5.28
N GLY A 271 21.71 15.93 -4.05
CA GLY A 271 20.44 15.89 -3.34
C GLY A 271 20.45 16.89 -2.19
N GLY A 272 20.58 16.36 -0.97
CA GLY A 272 20.54 17.15 0.25
C GLY A 272 21.89 17.71 0.69
N ASN A 273 23.00 17.09 0.27
CA ASN A 273 24.37 17.46 0.64
C ASN A 273 24.54 17.71 2.16
N LEU A 274 23.90 16.88 3.00
CA LEU A 274 23.87 16.99 4.46
C LEU A 274 23.23 18.29 5.02
N ASP A 275 22.54 19.07 4.19
CA ASP A 275 21.82 20.29 4.55
C ASP A 275 20.29 20.02 4.62
N PRO A 276 19.68 19.97 5.81
CA PRO A 276 18.24 19.70 5.96
C PRO A 276 17.34 20.68 5.20
N SER A 277 17.74 21.95 5.06
CA SER A 277 16.95 22.99 4.40
C SER A 277 16.69 22.74 2.92
N THR A 278 17.47 21.84 2.31
CA THR A 278 17.32 21.41 0.93
C THR A 278 16.37 20.22 0.76
N MET A 279 15.86 19.64 1.85
CA MET A 279 15.00 18.47 1.85
C MET A 279 13.53 18.83 2.11
N LYS A 280 12.60 17.96 1.74
CA LYS A 280 11.19 18.05 2.11
C LYS A 280 10.65 16.70 2.53
N ALA A 281 9.82 16.70 3.56
CA ALA A 281 9.08 15.53 3.99
C ALA A 281 7.93 15.25 3.01
N VAL A 282 7.74 13.96 2.68
CA VAL A 282 6.71 13.46 1.77
C VAL A 282 6.07 12.20 2.35
N ILE A 283 4.82 11.94 1.93
CA ILE A 283 4.03 10.81 2.43
C ILE A 283 3.67 9.86 1.30
N TYR A 284 3.74 8.56 1.61
CA TYR A 284 3.09 7.49 0.86
C TYR A 284 2.36 6.58 1.84
N SER A 285 1.53 5.68 1.33
CA SER A 285 0.81 4.69 2.13
C SER A 285 1.10 3.28 1.65
N LYS A 286 1.04 2.33 2.59
CA LYS A 286 1.06 0.90 2.32
C LYS A 286 -0.20 0.26 2.88
N HIS A 287 -0.90 -0.50 2.05
CA HIS A 287 -1.93 -1.46 2.48
C HIS A 287 -1.33 -2.86 2.50
N PHE A 288 -1.55 -3.61 3.57
CA PHE A 288 -0.91 -4.91 3.78
C PHE A 288 -1.71 -5.79 4.76
N TRP A 289 -1.23 -7.03 4.93
CA TRP A 289 -1.85 -8.04 5.79
C TRP A 289 -1.20 -8.10 7.17
N SER A 290 -1.99 -8.27 8.23
CA SER A 290 -1.49 -8.36 9.61
C SER A 290 -0.93 -9.73 9.99
N GLY A 291 -1.49 -10.81 9.46
CA GLY A 291 -1.18 -12.20 9.82
C GLY A 291 0.04 -12.78 9.11
N GLN A 292 1.21 -12.17 9.26
CA GLN A 292 2.41 -12.51 8.48
C GLN A 292 3.41 -13.45 9.17
N ASP A 293 3.25 -13.74 10.46
CA ASP A 293 4.16 -14.65 11.16
C ASP A 293 3.93 -16.10 10.68
N PRO A 294 4.92 -16.76 10.04
CA PRO A 294 4.79 -18.13 9.58
C PRO A 294 4.59 -19.13 10.73
N ARG A 295 4.90 -18.75 11.97
CA ARG A 295 4.72 -19.57 13.17
C ARG A 295 3.37 -19.33 13.86
N ALA A 296 2.62 -18.32 13.43
CA ALA A 296 1.28 -18.06 13.97
C ALA A 296 0.28 -19.14 13.54
N SER A 297 -0.86 -19.19 14.22
CA SER A 297 -1.95 -20.09 13.87
C SER A 297 -2.42 -19.84 12.43
N PHE A 298 -2.95 -20.88 11.80
CA PHE A 298 -3.55 -20.76 10.47
C PHE A 298 -4.68 -19.73 10.45
N ASP A 299 -5.45 -19.64 11.53
CA ASP A 299 -6.52 -18.65 11.70
C ASP A 299 -5.99 -17.21 11.58
N LYS A 300 -4.89 -16.86 12.25
CA LYS A 300 -4.30 -15.52 12.14
C LYS A 300 -3.82 -15.23 10.71
N ARG A 301 -3.21 -16.21 10.04
CA ARG A 301 -2.75 -16.05 8.66
C ARG A 301 -3.90 -15.85 7.66
N LYS A 302 -5.08 -16.39 7.96
CA LYS A 302 -6.26 -16.37 7.10
C LYS A 302 -7.24 -15.23 7.42
N TYR A 303 -7.39 -14.88 8.68
CA TYR A 303 -8.39 -13.94 9.19
C TYR A 303 -7.82 -12.67 9.82
N GLY A 304 -6.52 -12.60 10.03
CA GLY A 304 -5.81 -11.44 10.55
C GLY A 304 -5.33 -11.66 11.99
N ASP A 305 -4.26 -10.98 12.38
CA ASP A 305 -3.78 -10.92 13.77
C ASP A 305 -4.23 -9.60 14.40
N PRO A 306 -5.25 -9.59 15.28
CA PRO A 306 -5.82 -8.36 15.86
C PRO A 306 -4.81 -7.47 16.58
N GLU A 307 -3.71 -8.03 17.06
CA GLU A 307 -2.69 -7.33 17.85
C GLU A 307 -1.50 -6.85 17.00
N ALA A 308 -1.35 -7.38 15.78
CA ALA A 308 -0.22 -7.03 14.93
C ALA A 308 -0.40 -5.63 14.30
N PHE A 309 0.69 -4.88 14.29
CA PHE A 309 0.81 -3.56 13.66
C PHE A 309 -0.18 -2.50 14.19
N ARG A 310 -0.57 -2.59 15.46
CA ARG A 310 -1.27 -1.48 16.11
C ARG A 310 -0.33 -0.28 16.28
N PRO A 311 -0.85 0.95 16.13
CA PRO A 311 -0.07 2.14 16.45
C PRO A 311 0.13 2.24 17.96
N ASP A 312 1.28 2.78 18.36
CA ASP A 312 1.46 3.25 19.73
C ASP A 312 0.41 4.33 20.04
N ARG A 313 -0.24 4.20 21.20
CA ARG A 313 -1.41 5.01 21.57
C ARG A 313 -1.12 6.51 21.63
N ASN A 314 0.11 6.89 21.99
CA ASN A 314 0.44 8.28 22.26
C ASN A 314 1.06 8.97 21.02
N THR A 315 1.84 8.23 20.25
CA THR A 315 2.59 8.78 19.11
C THR A 315 1.91 8.51 17.77
N GLY A 316 1.10 7.45 17.67
CA GLY A 316 0.57 6.93 16.42
C GLY A 316 1.56 6.10 15.61
N LEU A 317 2.78 5.87 16.12
CA LEU A 317 3.83 5.14 15.40
C LEU A 317 3.49 3.65 15.29
N VAL A 318 3.69 3.08 14.10
CA VAL A 318 3.54 1.63 13.84
C VAL A 318 4.91 1.01 13.64
N ASP A 319 5.21 -0.06 14.39
CA ASP A 319 6.42 -0.86 14.17
C ASP A 319 6.25 -1.78 12.94
N MET A 320 6.86 -1.36 11.83
CA MET A 320 6.85 -2.10 10.56
C MET A 320 7.96 -3.16 10.47
N SER A 321 8.76 -3.39 11.52
CA SER A 321 9.89 -4.34 11.47
C SER A 321 9.46 -5.80 11.24
N LYS A 322 8.21 -6.13 11.57
CA LYS A 322 7.64 -7.47 11.41
C LYS A 322 6.87 -7.66 10.10
N ASP A 323 6.78 -6.62 9.28
CA ASP A 323 6.19 -6.72 7.94
C ASP A 323 7.18 -7.41 6.99
N ARG A 324 6.75 -8.52 6.42
CA ARG A 324 7.54 -9.44 5.59
C ARG A 324 7.05 -9.49 4.15
N ASN A 325 6.09 -8.65 3.78
CA ASN A 325 5.40 -8.71 2.49
C ASN A 325 4.70 -10.06 2.23
N THR A 326 4.20 -10.70 3.29
CA THR A 326 3.44 -11.95 3.18
C THR A 326 1.97 -11.65 2.89
N SER A 327 1.39 -12.31 1.89
CA SER A 327 -0.04 -12.18 1.57
C SER A 327 -0.95 -12.91 2.56
N ARG A 328 -2.23 -12.51 2.54
CA ARG A 328 -3.30 -13.21 3.25
C ARG A 328 -3.41 -14.66 2.78
N SER A 329 -3.55 -15.60 3.71
CA SER A 329 -3.79 -17.00 3.36
C SER A 329 -5.23 -17.22 2.87
N PRO A 330 -5.45 -18.10 1.87
CA PRO A 330 -6.77 -18.36 1.32
C PRO A 330 -7.73 -18.92 2.36
N ALA A 331 -8.97 -18.41 2.38
CA ALA A 331 -10.00 -18.95 3.25
C ALA A 331 -10.67 -20.18 2.66
N LYS A 332 -10.74 -20.25 1.33
CA LYS A 332 -11.34 -21.33 0.56
C LYS A 332 -10.44 -21.71 -0.62
N PRO A 333 -10.58 -22.92 -1.16
CA PRO A 333 -9.95 -23.28 -2.43
C PRO A 333 -10.32 -22.28 -3.54
N GLY A 334 -9.32 -21.85 -4.31
CA GLY A 334 -9.49 -20.90 -5.41
C GLY A 334 -9.37 -19.42 -5.03
N GLU A 335 -9.39 -19.08 -3.73
CA GLU A 335 -9.05 -17.72 -3.30
C GLU A 335 -7.53 -17.51 -3.39
N SER A 336 -7.12 -16.30 -3.76
CA SER A 336 -5.72 -15.86 -3.71
C SER A 336 -5.68 -14.36 -3.50
N TYR A 337 -4.69 -13.88 -2.77
CA TYR A 337 -4.60 -12.48 -2.34
C TYR A 337 -3.21 -11.91 -2.66
N VAL A 338 -3.17 -10.65 -3.12
CA VAL A 338 -1.90 -9.92 -3.27
C VAL A 338 -1.32 -9.56 -1.90
N ASN A 339 -0.01 -9.40 -1.83
CA ASN A 339 0.68 -9.15 -0.57
C ASN A 339 0.65 -7.69 -0.08
N PHE A 340 0.63 -6.71 -0.98
CA PHE A 340 0.52 -5.30 -0.62
C PHE A 340 0.04 -4.41 -1.78
N ASP A 341 -0.37 -3.19 -1.42
CA ASP A 341 -0.55 -2.07 -2.35
C ASP A 341 0.16 -0.82 -1.80
N TYR A 342 0.62 0.05 -2.71
CA TYR A 342 1.36 1.27 -2.38
C TYR A 342 0.77 2.49 -3.09
N GLY A 343 0.43 3.52 -2.31
CA GLY A 343 -0.15 4.77 -2.79
C GLY A 343 0.77 5.95 -2.56
N TRP A 344 1.22 6.61 -3.63
CA TRP A 344 2.02 7.83 -3.55
C TRP A 344 1.13 9.06 -3.41
N PHE A 345 1.29 9.80 -2.30
CA PHE A 345 0.65 11.10 -2.08
C PHE A 345 1.61 12.28 -2.36
N GLY A 346 2.85 12.20 -1.88
CA GLY A 346 3.82 13.29 -1.98
C GLY A 346 3.64 14.33 -0.87
N ASP A 347 3.37 15.58 -1.24
CA ASP A 347 3.22 16.73 -0.31
C ASP A 347 2.15 17.71 -0.83
N GLN A 348 0.97 17.18 -1.19
CA GLN A 348 -0.13 18.00 -1.69
C GLN A 348 -0.64 18.95 -0.59
N LYS A 349 -1.00 20.18 -0.98
CA LYS A 349 -1.51 21.22 -0.07
C LYS A 349 -3.03 21.26 0.03
N GLU A 350 -3.73 20.37 -0.68
CA GLU A 350 -5.16 20.16 -0.53
C GLU A 350 -5.48 19.76 0.93
N THR A 351 -6.35 20.52 1.57
CA THR A 351 -6.65 20.36 3.00
C THR A 351 -7.68 19.26 3.26
N ALA A 352 -8.62 19.04 2.35
CA ALA A 352 -9.61 17.98 2.49
C ALA A 352 -9.00 16.62 2.06
N PRO A 353 -8.85 15.64 2.97
CA PRO A 353 -8.26 14.34 2.65
C PRO A 353 -8.91 13.69 1.42
N ASP A 354 -10.24 13.69 1.36
CA ASP A 354 -11.03 13.14 0.25
C ASP A 354 -10.71 13.72 -1.13
N ASN A 355 -10.19 14.95 -1.19
CA ASN A 355 -9.84 15.60 -2.44
C ASN A 355 -8.40 15.34 -2.89
N THR A 356 -7.56 14.81 -2.01
CA THR A 356 -6.17 14.44 -2.31
C THR A 356 -6.11 13.26 -3.29
N ILE A 357 -5.02 13.19 -4.06
CA ILE A 357 -4.81 12.15 -5.08
C ILE A 357 -3.73 11.17 -4.64
N TRP A 358 -4.00 9.88 -4.77
CA TRP A 358 -3.10 8.78 -4.44
C TRP A 358 -2.78 8.02 -5.73
N THR A 359 -1.50 8.02 -6.11
CA THR A 359 -1.05 7.38 -7.35
C THR A 359 -0.48 6.00 -7.05
N HIS A 360 -1.05 4.97 -7.67
CA HIS A 360 -0.71 3.56 -7.47
C HIS A 360 -0.88 2.79 -8.78
N ALA A 361 -0.69 1.47 -8.80
CA ALA A 361 -0.81 0.68 -10.02
C ALA A 361 -1.37 -0.71 -9.75
N ASN A 362 -1.99 -1.31 -10.78
CA ASN A 362 -2.62 -2.62 -10.68
C ASN A 362 -1.64 -3.76 -10.37
N HIS A 363 -0.59 -3.90 -11.18
CA HIS A 363 0.39 -4.98 -11.08
C HIS A 363 1.63 -4.60 -11.88
N TYR A 364 2.64 -5.46 -11.87
CA TYR A 364 3.83 -5.25 -12.67
C TYR A 364 3.54 -5.25 -14.18
N HIS A 365 4.42 -4.66 -14.97
CA HIS A 365 4.20 -4.54 -16.41
C HIS A 365 4.51 -5.86 -17.13
N SER A 366 3.47 -6.55 -17.64
CA SER A 366 3.58 -7.78 -18.42
C SER A 366 2.76 -7.69 -19.73
N PRO A 367 3.16 -6.83 -20.68
CA PRO A 367 2.34 -6.54 -21.86
C PRO A 367 2.09 -7.74 -22.78
N GLY A 368 2.94 -8.78 -22.71
CA GLY A 368 2.78 -10.03 -23.46
C GLY A 368 2.16 -11.18 -22.64
N GLY A 369 1.92 -10.97 -21.35
CA GLY A 369 1.44 -11.99 -20.41
C GLY A 369 -0.06 -11.93 -20.16
N ALA A 370 -0.56 -12.85 -19.35
CA ALA A 370 -1.98 -12.99 -19.04
C ALA A 370 -2.55 -11.74 -18.35
N MET A 371 -1.78 -11.13 -17.45
CA MET A 371 -2.15 -9.88 -16.76
C MET A 371 -2.16 -8.66 -17.68
N GLY A 372 -1.41 -8.70 -18.79
CA GLY A 372 -1.29 -7.57 -19.71
C GLY A 372 -0.48 -6.39 -19.15
N PRO A 373 -0.57 -5.22 -19.81
CA PRO A 373 0.23 -4.06 -19.44
C PRO A 373 -0.23 -3.43 -18.13
N MET A 374 0.73 -3.08 -17.26
CA MET A 374 0.51 -2.24 -16.09
C MET A 374 -0.29 -0.97 -16.42
N GLN A 375 -1.30 -0.70 -15.59
CA GLN A 375 -2.07 0.52 -15.53
C GLN A 375 -1.74 1.28 -14.25
N VAL A 376 -1.51 2.58 -14.39
CA VAL A 376 -1.31 3.50 -13.27
C VAL A 376 -2.63 4.19 -12.98
N TYR A 377 -3.03 4.15 -11.72
CA TYR A 377 -4.22 4.77 -11.18
C TYR A 377 -3.88 6.04 -10.42
N GLU A 378 -4.78 7.01 -10.53
CA GLU A 378 -4.79 8.22 -9.72
C GLU A 378 -6.13 8.28 -9.02
N SER A 379 -6.18 7.82 -7.77
CA SER A 379 -7.40 7.69 -6.96
C SER A 379 -7.59 8.88 -6.03
N LYS A 380 -8.83 9.29 -5.78
CA LYS A 380 -9.17 10.09 -4.59
C LYS A 380 -8.91 9.28 -3.32
N PHE A 381 -8.63 9.96 -2.21
CA PHE A 381 -8.31 9.29 -0.94
C PHE A 381 -9.35 8.26 -0.53
N ARG A 382 -10.64 8.57 -0.59
CA ARG A 382 -11.71 7.62 -0.25
C ARG A 382 -11.70 6.32 -1.07
N SER A 383 -11.20 6.36 -2.31
CA SER A 383 -11.03 5.16 -3.15
C SER A 383 -9.70 4.45 -2.92
N TRP A 384 -8.72 5.14 -2.35
CA TRP A 384 -7.49 4.53 -1.85
C TRP A 384 -7.79 3.80 -0.53
N SER A 385 -8.28 4.53 0.48
CA SER A 385 -8.52 4.03 1.84
C SER A 385 -9.67 3.02 1.95
N SER A 386 -10.49 2.83 0.91
CA SER A 386 -11.44 1.72 0.88
C SER A 386 -10.74 0.35 0.89
N GLY A 387 -9.51 0.29 0.37
CA GLY A 387 -8.68 -0.90 0.33
C GLY A 387 -9.33 -2.09 -0.40
N TYR A 388 -8.91 -3.29 -0.02
CA TYR A 388 -9.40 -4.57 -0.53
C TYR A 388 -9.51 -5.58 0.62
N THR A 389 -10.11 -6.75 0.38
CA THR A 389 -10.13 -7.84 1.37
C THR A 389 -8.76 -8.50 1.59
N ASP A 390 -7.80 -8.20 0.73
CA ASP A 390 -6.41 -8.65 0.82
C ASP A 390 -5.70 -8.02 2.01
N PHE A 391 -6.14 -6.83 2.42
CA PHE A 391 -5.45 -5.97 3.37
C PHE A 391 -6.37 -5.65 4.55
N ASP A 392 -5.82 -5.75 5.76
CA ASP A 392 -6.51 -5.36 6.99
C ASP A 392 -5.73 -4.31 7.79
N ARG A 393 -4.59 -3.84 7.24
CA ARG A 393 -3.79 -2.76 7.79
C ARG A 393 -3.47 -1.74 6.71
N GLY A 394 -3.49 -0.47 7.09
CA GLY A 394 -3.01 0.65 6.30
C GLY A 394 -2.08 1.50 7.15
N THR A 395 -0.92 1.86 6.60
CA THR A 395 0.01 2.80 7.24
C THR A 395 0.33 3.97 6.33
N TYR A 396 0.65 5.10 6.97
CA TYR A 396 1.02 6.35 6.33
C TYR A 396 2.46 6.67 6.69
N VAL A 397 3.34 6.59 5.71
CA VAL A 397 4.79 6.61 5.91
C VAL A 397 5.35 7.96 5.52
N VAL A 398 6.17 8.54 6.41
CA VAL A 398 6.91 9.78 6.14
C VAL A 398 8.34 9.45 5.71
N THR A 399 8.80 10.02 4.61
CA THR A 399 10.20 10.00 4.17
C THR A 399 10.60 11.37 3.61
N PHE A 400 11.82 11.51 3.10
CA PHE A 400 12.32 12.78 2.59
C PHE A 400 12.79 12.66 1.14
N ILE A 401 12.61 13.74 0.38
CA ILE A 401 13.22 13.92 -0.95
C ILE A 401 13.84 15.32 -1.06
N PRO A 402 14.81 15.56 -1.97
CA PRO A 402 15.31 16.90 -2.23
C PRO A 402 14.22 17.85 -2.72
N LYS A 403 14.26 19.12 -2.29
CA LYS A 403 13.35 20.20 -2.74
C LYS A 403 13.48 20.47 -4.24
N SER A 404 14.64 20.21 -4.83
CA SER A 404 14.89 20.32 -6.27
C SER A 404 14.05 19.36 -7.11
N TRP A 405 13.47 18.31 -6.50
CA TRP A 405 12.64 17.31 -7.17
C TRP A 405 11.16 17.73 -7.22
N ASN A 406 10.48 17.51 -8.35
CA ASN A 406 9.04 17.81 -8.50
C ASN A 406 8.11 16.59 -8.45
N THR A 407 8.57 15.46 -7.89
CA THR A 407 7.77 14.23 -7.74
C THR A 407 6.70 14.32 -6.64
N ALA A 408 6.79 15.34 -5.78
CA ALA A 408 5.78 15.73 -4.81
C ALA A 408 5.44 17.22 -4.98
N PRO A 409 4.63 17.58 -5.99
CA PRO A 409 4.18 18.95 -6.19
C PRO A 409 3.04 19.30 -5.22
N ALA A 410 2.82 20.60 -5.00
CA ALA A 410 1.76 21.09 -4.11
C ALA A 410 0.34 20.70 -4.57
N LYS A 411 0.15 20.45 -5.87
CA LYS A 411 -1.12 20.01 -6.44
C LYS A 411 -0.89 18.89 -7.44
N VAL A 412 -1.63 17.79 -7.28
CA VAL A 412 -1.70 16.68 -8.22
C VAL A 412 -3.08 16.72 -8.88
N LYS A 413 -3.15 16.41 -10.18
CA LYS A 413 -4.40 16.31 -10.93
C LYS A 413 -4.55 14.89 -11.48
N GLN A 414 -5.74 14.32 -11.35
CA GLN A 414 -6.11 13.10 -12.06
C GLN A 414 -6.21 13.39 -13.56
N GLY A 415 -5.77 12.43 -14.38
CA GLY A 415 -5.94 12.56 -15.83
C GLY A 415 -4.87 13.41 -16.51
N TRP A 416 -5.03 13.59 -17.81
CA TRP A 416 -4.19 14.45 -18.63
C TRP A 416 -4.99 14.93 -19.83
N PRO A 417 -4.72 16.16 -20.29
CA PRO A 417 -5.40 17.36 -19.78
C PRO A 417 -6.92 17.20 -19.63
#